data_AF-A0A836VE41-F1
#
_entry.id   AF-A0A836VE41-F1
#
_cell.length_a   1.000
_cell.length_b   1.000
_cell.length_c   1.000
_cell.angle_alpha   90.00
_cell.angle_beta   90.00
_cell.angle_gamma   90.00
#
_symmetry.space_group_name_H-M   'P 1'
#
loop_
_entity.id
_entity.type
_entity.pdbx_description
1 polymer ?
#
loop_
_entity_poly.entity_id
_entity_poly.type
_entity_poly.pdbx_seq_one_letter_code
_entity_poly.pdbx_strand_id
1 'polypeptide(L)'
;EEIARVEVPKWVAEDPPLLDLVHAVVCDQADKGQGYPVSLSEAHEKAVVRGADRESFYHYLREAFVRHDIDARVSCKSRRKRHAVV
;
A
#
# COMPACT_ATOMS: atom_id res chain seq x y z
N GLU A 1 -20.97 6.56 -15.02
CA GLU A 1 -21.19 6.85 -13.59
C GLU A 1 -20.53 5.76 -12.79
N GLU A 2 -19.59 6.14 -11.93
CA GLU A 2 -18.98 5.26 -10.95
C GLU A 2 -19.55 5.63 -9.58
N ILE A 3 -19.97 4.63 -8.79
CA ILE A 3 -20.58 4.85 -7.47
C ILE A 3 -19.60 4.33 -6.43
N ALA A 4 -19.10 5.25 -5.59
CA ALA A 4 -18.24 4.92 -4.46
C ALA A 4 -19.04 4.91 -3.15
N ARG A 5 -18.66 4.01 -2.24
CA ARG A 5 -19.24 3.93 -0.89
C ARG A 5 -18.28 4.59 0.10
N VAL A 6 -18.78 5.61 0.80
CA VAL A 6 -18.08 6.24 1.92
C VAL A 6 -18.68 5.70 3.22
N GLU A 7 -17.85 5.10 4.06
CA GLU A 7 -18.26 4.66 5.39
C GLU A 7 -17.70 5.62 6.44
N VAL A 8 -18.56 6.01 7.38
CA VAL A 8 -18.18 6.90 8.49
C VAL A 8 -18.59 6.27 9.82
N PRO A 9 -17.87 6.55 10.91
CA PRO A 9 -18.29 6.16 12.25
C PRO A 9 -19.66 6.73 12.61
N LYS A 10 -20.42 6.00 13.44
CA LYS A 10 -21.79 6.41 13.86
C LYS A 10 -21.84 7.83 14.44
N TRP A 11 -20.89 8.20 15.29
CA TRP A 11 -20.83 9.52 15.92
C TRP A 11 -20.56 10.66 14.92
N VAL A 12 -19.94 10.38 13.76
CA VAL A 12 -19.81 11.34 12.67
C VAL A 12 -21.15 11.48 11.94
N ALA A 13 -21.83 10.36 11.69
CA ALA A 13 -23.13 10.35 11.02
C ALA A 13 -24.24 11.06 11.82
N GLU A 14 -24.13 11.07 13.15
CA GLU A 14 -25.09 11.72 14.05
C GLU A 14 -24.79 13.21 14.32
N ASP A 15 -23.63 13.73 13.88
CA ASP A 15 -23.20 15.12 14.04
C ASP A 15 -23.17 15.81 12.65
N PRO A 16 -24.19 16.62 12.29
CA PRO A 16 -24.29 17.19 10.93
C PRO A 16 -23.07 18.02 10.50
N PRO A 17 -22.52 18.92 11.34
CA PRO A 17 -21.26 19.60 11.03
C PRO A 17 -20.10 18.66 10.64
N LEU A 18 -19.92 17.55 11.35
CA LEU A 18 -18.86 16.59 11.05
C LEU A 18 -19.14 15.82 9.76
N LEU A 19 -20.40 15.42 9.55
CA LEU A 19 -20.82 14.72 8.34
C LEU A 19 -20.61 15.60 7.10
N ASP A 20 -21.02 16.86 7.17
CA ASP A 20 -20.86 17.85 6.09
C ASP A 20 -19.38 18.08 5.78
N LEU A 21 -18.53 18.15 6.79
CA LEU A 21 -17.09 18.28 6.61
C LEU A 21 -16.51 17.07 5.86
N VAL A 22 -16.88 15.84 6.23
CA VAL A 22 -16.41 14.64 5.54
C VAL A 22 -16.85 14.64 4.08
N HIS A 23 -18.12 14.93 3.80
CA HIS A 23 -18.61 15.01 2.44
C HIS A 23 -17.89 16.10 1.62
N ALA A 24 -17.72 17.30 2.19
CA ALA A 24 -17.02 18.40 1.52
C ALA A 24 -15.58 18.02 1.16
N VAL A 25 -14.86 17.37 2.07
CA VAL A 25 -13.48 16.92 1.83
C VAL A 25 -13.42 15.82 0.77
N VAL A 26 -14.33 14.82 0.82
CA VAL A 26 -14.35 13.75 -0.18
C VAL A 26 -14.64 14.30 -1.58
N CYS A 27 -15.63 15.19 -1.71
CA CYS A 27 -15.95 15.84 -2.99
C CYS A 27 -14.79 16.69 -3.49
N ASP A 28 -14.18 17.53 -2.64
CA ASP A 28 -13.02 18.36 -3.00
C ASP A 28 -11.84 17.51 -3.50
N GLN A 29 -11.54 16.38 -2.84
CA GLN A 29 -10.47 15.49 -3.27
C GLN A 29 -10.79 14.78 -4.58
N ALA A 30 -12.04 14.35 -4.78
CA ALA A 30 -12.49 13.73 -6.02
C ALA A 30 -12.41 14.72 -7.19
N ASP A 31 -12.84 15.97 -7.00
CA ASP A 31 -12.76 17.02 -8.00
C ASP A 31 -11.30 17.30 -8.40
N LYS A 32 -10.40 17.38 -7.41
CA LYS A 32 -8.95 17.56 -7.64
C LYS A 32 -8.31 16.40 -8.39
N GLY A 33 -8.80 15.18 -8.20
CA GLY A 33 -8.29 13.98 -8.84
C GLY A 33 -9.12 13.48 -10.02
N GLN A 34 -9.87 14.37 -10.68
CA GLN A 34 -10.66 14.08 -11.89
C GLN A 34 -11.68 12.95 -11.72
N GLY A 35 -12.37 12.93 -10.58
CA GLY A 35 -13.41 11.96 -10.24
C GLY A 35 -12.98 10.91 -9.21
N TYR A 36 -11.74 10.94 -8.72
CA TYR A 36 -11.27 10.04 -7.68
C TYR A 36 -10.35 10.77 -6.68
N PRO A 37 -10.44 10.52 -5.36
CA PRO A 37 -9.61 11.22 -4.38
C PRO A 37 -8.10 11.07 -4.63
N VAL A 38 -7.40 12.20 -4.80
CA VAL A 38 -5.94 12.23 -5.07
C VAL A 38 -5.17 11.47 -3.99
N SER A 39 -5.52 11.65 -2.72
CA SER A 39 -4.87 10.97 -1.60
C SER A 39 -4.95 9.44 -1.69
N LEU A 40 -6.04 8.90 -2.21
CA LEU A 40 -6.23 7.46 -2.39
C LEU A 40 -5.40 6.94 -3.58
N SER A 41 -5.38 7.69 -4.69
CA SER A 41 -4.54 7.37 -5.84
C SER A 41 -3.06 7.33 -5.45
N GLU A 42 -2.57 8.35 -4.75
CA GLU A 42 -1.19 8.36 -4.29
C GLU A 42 -0.86 7.22 -3.33
N ALA A 43 -1.77 6.92 -2.39
CA ALA A 43 -1.58 5.82 -1.45
C ALA A 43 -1.51 4.48 -2.19
N HIS A 44 -2.36 4.28 -3.21
CA HIS A 44 -2.31 3.08 -4.06
C HIS A 44 -0.95 2.96 -4.74
N GLU A 45 -0.47 4.01 -5.40
CA GLU A 45 0.83 4.01 -6.08
C GLU A 45 1.99 3.73 -5.12
N LYS A 46 1.98 4.36 -3.94
CA LYS A 46 3.02 4.20 -2.91
C LYS A 46 3.00 2.83 -2.23
N ALA A 47 1.85 2.18 -2.15
CA ALA A 47 1.71 0.86 -1.55
C ALA A 47 2.23 -0.28 -2.47
N VAL A 48 2.48 -0.01 -3.75
CA VAL A 48 3.00 -1.01 -4.69
C VAL A 48 4.44 -1.35 -4.36
N VAL A 49 4.65 -2.54 -3.79
CA VAL A 49 6.00 -3.11 -3.59
C VAL A 49 6.51 -3.70 -4.91
N ARG A 50 7.45 -3.00 -5.56
CA ARG A 50 8.03 -3.40 -6.86
C ARG A 50 9.06 -4.51 -6.70
N GLY A 51 9.42 -5.15 -7.81
CA GLY A 51 10.45 -6.20 -7.84
C GLY A 51 11.80 -5.72 -7.26
N ALA A 52 12.24 -4.53 -7.67
CA ALA A 52 13.48 -3.91 -7.17
C ALA A 52 13.44 -3.64 -5.65
N ASP A 53 12.29 -3.24 -5.11
CA ASP A 53 12.13 -3.01 -3.66
C ASP A 53 12.30 -4.33 -2.89
N ARG A 54 11.73 -5.42 -3.41
CA ARG A 54 11.88 -6.77 -2.82
C ARG A 54 13.32 -7.23 -2.86
N GLU A 55 14.00 -7.05 -3.99
CA GLU A 55 15.41 -7.44 -4.15
C GLU A 55 16.31 -6.66 -3.19
N SER A 56 16.10 -5.35 -3.09
CA SER A 56 16.81 -4.46 -2.17
C SER A 56 16.57 -4.89 -0.73
N PHE A 57 15.32 -5.14 -0.33
CA PHE A 57 14.98 -5.63 1.00
C PHE A 57 15.69 -6.95 1.33
N TYR A 58 15.64 -7.94 0.42
CA TYR A 58 16.31 -9.22 0.65
C TYR A 58 17.84 -9.11 0.62
N HIS A 59 18.40 -8.13 -0.08
CA HIS A 59 19.82 -7.84 -0.02
C HIS A 59 20.20 -7.31 1.38
N TYR A 60 19.52 -6.28 1.87
CA TYR A 60 19.73 -5.75 3.22
C TYR A 60 19.51 -6.81 4.31
N LEU A 61 18.49 -7.66 4.16
CA LEU A 61 18.22 -8.74 5.10
C LEU A 61 19.38 -9.76 5.14
N ARG A 62 19.97 -10.10 3.99
CA ARG A 62 21.15 -10.98 3.93
C ARG A 62 22.36 -10.35 4.63
N GLU A 63 22.61 -9.06 4.40
CA GLU A 63 23.70 -8.34 5.07
C GLU A 63 23.52 -8.31 6.59
N ALA A 64 22.28 -8.08 7.06
CA ALA A 64 21.95 -8.11 8.48
C ALA A 64 22.20 -9.50 9.09
N PHE A 65 21.82 -10.58 8.41
CA PHE A 65 22.07 -11.94 8.87
C PHE A 65 23.56 -12.27 8.97
N VAL A 66 24.36 -11.87 7.98
CA VAL A 66 25.82 -12.02 8.04
C VAL A 66 26.41 -11.25 9.23
N ARG A 67 25.94 -10.02 9.46
CA ARG A 67 26.41 -9.19 10.57
C ARG A 67 26.11 -9.80 11.96
N HIS A 68 25.01 -10.52 12.08
CA HIS A 68 24.55 -11.13 13.33
C HIS A 68 24.83 -12.63 13.44
N ASP A 69 25.63 -13.20 12.52
CA ASP A 69 25.99 -14.63 12.47
C ASP A 69 24.77 -15.58 12.45
N ILE A 70 23.71 -15.17 11.73
CA ILE A 70 22.47 -15.94 11.60
C ILE A 70 22.52 -16.79 10.33
N ASP A 71 22.52 -18.13 10.47
CA ASP A 71 22.45 -19.08 9.34
C ASP A 71 21.04 -19.11 8.71
N ALA A 72 20.74 -18.14 7.87
CA ALA A 72 19.49 -18.07 7.11
C ALA A 72 19.54 -18.93 5.84
N ARG A 73 19.32 -20.24 5.98
CA ARG A 73 19.29 -21.17 4.84
C ARG A 73 18.12 -20.89 3.89
N VAL A 74 18.45 -20.56 2.64
CA VAL A 74 17.46 -20.42 1.57
C VAL A 74 16.99 -21.81 1.12
N SER A 75 15.68 -22.05 1.16
CA SER A 75 15.08 -23.34 0.77
C SER A 75 15.49 -23.79 -0.65
N CYS A 76 15.81 -25.07 -0.82
CA CYS A 76 16.10 -25.66 -2.14
C CYS A 76 14.99 -25.45 -3.17
N LYS A 77 13.73 -25.29 -2.74
CA LYS A 77 12.58 -25.02 -3.62
C LYS A 77 12.63 -23.61 -4.23
N SER A 78 13.03 -22.60 -3.44
CA SER A 78 13.15 -21.23 -3.95
C SER A 78 14.39 -21.06 -4.82
N ARG A 79 15.49 -21.77 -4.51
CA ARG A 79 16.65 -21.88 -5.41
C ARG A 79 16.26 -22.44 -6.78
N ARG A 80 15.52 -23.55 -6.84
CA ARG A 80 15.10 -24.16 -8.12
C ARG A 80 14.24 -23.23 -8.98
N LYS A 81 13.27 -22.52 -8.37
CA LYS A 81 12.43 -21.57 -9.13
C LYS A 81 13.22 -20.40 -9.72
N ARG A 82 14.27 -19.94 -9.03
CA ARG A 82 15.10 -18.81 -9.51
C ARG A 82 15.97 -19.17 -10.71
N HIS A 83 16.32 -20.46 -10.86
CA HIS A 83 17.07 -20.99 -12.01
C HIS A 83 16.20 -21.62 -13.10
N ALA A 84 14.89 -21.79 -12.87
CA ALA A 84 13.96 -22.38 -13.84
C ALA A 84 13.37 -21.36 -14.84
N VAL A 85 13.73 -20.07 -14.72
CA VAL A 85 13.28 -18.97 -15.60
C VAL A 85 14.43 -18.54 -16.52
N VAL A 86 15.32 -19.46 -16.89
CA VAL A 86 16.36 -19.28 -17.92
C VAL A 86 16.05 -20.18 -19.10
#